data_AF-A0A822YSA0-F1
#
_entry.id   AF-A0A822YSA0-F1
#
_cell.length_a   1.000
_cell.length_b   1.000
_cell.length_c   1.000
_cell.angle_alpha   90.00
_cell.angle_beta   90.00
_cell.angle_gamma   90.00
#
_symmetry.space_group_name_H-M   'P 1'
#
loop_
_entity.id
_entity.type
_entity.pdbx_description
1 polymer ?
#
loop_
_entity_poly.entity_id
_entity_poly.type
_entity_poly.pdbx_seq_one_letter_code
_entity_poly.pdbx_strand_id
1 'polypeptide(L)'
;MLLLILAWLVLGNILKYGLKRPSVGPLQLKNSARKTPVLDIGTLLKIKSGDINIVTGIKRFNRDSVELVDGEKLDVDSVVLATGYRNNVPFHPQKIDNYIFQV
;
A
#
# COMPACT_ATOMS: atom_id res chain seq x y z
N MET A 1 17.81 -16.76 -1.58
CA MET A 1 17.96 -16.40 -0.14
C MET A 1 18.77 -15.13 0.08
N LEU A 2 19.97 -14.98 -0.51
CA LEU A 2 20.86 -13.82 -0.27
C LEU A 2 20.18 -12.45 -0.47
N LEU A 3 19.44 -12.26 -1.57
CA LEU A 3 18.72 -11.01 -1.84
C LEU A 3 17.72 -10.64 -0.73
N LEU A 4 17.03 -11.62 -0.15
CA LEU A 4 16.06 -11.38 0.92
C LEU A 4 16.74 -10.97 2.22
N ILE A 5 17.92 -11.54 2.50
CA ILE A 5 18.74 -11.20 3.67
C ILE A 5 19.28 -9.77 3.53
N LEU A 6 19.83 -9.41 2.36
CA LEU A 6 20.30 -8.05 2.07
C LEU A 6 19.16 -7.03 2.17
N ALA A 7 18.01 -7.33 1.57
CA ALA A 7 16.84 -6.46 1.67
C ALA A 7 16.38 -6.27 3.12
N TRP A 8 16.40 -7.33 3.94
CA TRP A 8 16.08 -7.24 5.35
C TRP A 8 17.11 -6.43 6.15
N LEU A 9 18.40 -6.54 5.82
CA LEU A 9 19.46 -5.76 6.45
C LEU A 9 19.33 -4.25 6.17
N VAL A 10 18.93 -3.90 4.95
CA VAL A 10 18.72 -2.50 4.51
C VAL A 10 17.42 -1.92 5.08
N LEU A 11 16.31 -2.65 5.00
CA LEU A 11 14.99 -2.16 5.40
C LEU A 11 14.75 -2.30 6.91
N GLY A 12 15.36 -3.29 7.53
CA GLY A 12 15.13 -3.70 8.91
C GLY A 12 13.79 -4.43 9.10
N ASN A 13 13.46 -4.71 10.37
CA ASN A 13 12.13 -5.22 10.71
C ASN A 13 11.09 -4.09 10.66
N ILE A 14 10.33 -4.02 9.57
CA ILE A 14 9.27 -3.02 9.38
C ILE A 14 7.94 -3.41 10.07
N LEU A 15 7.79 -4.66 10.52
CA LEU A 15 6.57 -5.13 11.18
C LEU A 15 6.31 -4.39 12.48
N LYS A 16 7.37 -3.99 13.20
CA LYS A 16 7.27 -3.24 14.45
C LYS A 16 6.67 -1.83 14.28
N TYR A 17 6.60 -1.35 13.04
CA TYR A 17 5.96 -0.07 12.69
C TYR A 17 4.56 -0.27 12.07
N GLY A 18 3.99 -1.48 12.12
CA GLY A 18 2.66 -1.76 11.54
C GLY A 18 2.64 -2.12 10.06
N LEU A 19 3.78 -2.04 9.34
CA LEU A 19 3.86 -2.46 7.94
C LEU A 19 3.94 -3.98 7.82
N LYS A 20 2.83 -4.61 7.41
CA LYS A 20 2.79 -6.05 7.14
C LYS A 20 3.30 -6.35 5.74
N ARG A 21 4.29 -7.25 5.64
CA ARG A 21 4.75 -7.78 4.35
C ARG A 21 3.63 -8.64 3.73
N PRO A 22 3.30 -8.47 2.43
CA PRO A 22 2.39 -9.38 1.75
C PRO A 22 2.89 -10.82 1.81
N SER A 23 1.98 -11.78 1.97
CA SER A 23 2.30 -13.22 1.96
C SER A 23 2.71 -13.72 0.57
N VAL A 24 2.31 -13.00 -0.48
CA VAL A 24 2.62 -13.30 -1.88
C VAL A 24 3.72 -12.38 -2.41
N GLY A 25 4.52 -12.89 -3.34
CA GLY A 25 5.63 -12.14 -3.92
C GLY A 25 5.18 -10.98 -4.84
N PRO A 26 6.01 -9.95 -5.06
CA PRO A 26 5.65 -8.77 -5.86
C PRO A 26 5.20 -9.09 -7.29
N LEU A 27 5.85 -10.05 -7.96
CA LEU A 27 5.48 -10.48 -9.31
C LEU A 27 4.11 -11.17 -9.34
N GLN A 28 3.83 -12.01 -8.35
CA GLN A 28 2.53 -12.66 -8.21
C GLN A 28 1.44 -11.64 -7.90
N LEU A 29 1.73 -10.63 -7.07
CA LEU A 29 0.79 -9.55 -6.75
C LEU A 29 0.51 -8.66 -7.97
N LYS A 30 1.52 -8.37 -8.78
CA LYS A 30 1.35 -7.65 -10.05
C LYS A 30 0.47 -8.45 -11.01
N ASN A 31 0.71 -9.75 -11.15
CA ASN A 31 -0.04 -10.56 -12.11
C ASN A 31 -1.50 -10.80 -11.68
N SER A 32 -1.75 -11.02 -10.38
CA SER A 32 -3.08 -11.31 -9.86
C SER A 32 -3.92 -10.05 -9.62
N ALA A 33 -3.37 -9.06 -8.91
CA ALA A 33 -4.10 -7.86 -8.51
C ALA A 33 -3.89 -6.68 -9.46
N ARG A 34 -3.00 -6.78 -10.46
CA ARG A 34 -2.54 -5.65 -11.30
C ARG A 34 -2.04 -4.46 -10.47
N LYS A 35 -1.53 -4.75 -9.27
CA LYS A 35 -0.96 -3.78 -8.34
C LYS A 35 0.50 -4.10 -8.11
N THR A 36 1.37 -3.15 -8.41
CA THR A 36 2.78 -3.23 -8.03
C THR A 36 2.92 -2.65 -6.63
N PRO A 37 3.38 -3.43 -5.64
CA PRO A 37 3.64 -2.88 -4.32
C PRO A 37 4.85 -1.94 -4.43
N VAL A 38 4.66 -0.67 -4.07
CA VAL A 38 5.73 0.34 -4.03
C VAL A 38 6.10 0.59 -2.58
N LEU A 39 7.40 0.65 -2.31
CA LEU A 39 7.94 1.04 -1.01
C LEU A 39 8.85 2.25 -1.22
N ASP A 40 8.38 3.42 -0.80
CA ASP A 40 9.13 4.66 -0.84
C ASP A 40 10.02 4.78 0.41
N ILE A 41 11.32 4.98 0.20
CA ILE A 41 12.30 5.06 1.30
C ILE A 41 12.07 6.31 2.15
N GLY A 42 11.71 7.45 1.56
CA GLY A 42 11.44 8.68 2.30
C GLY A 42 10.25 8.54 3.26
N THR A 43 9.19 7.89 2.80
CA THR A 43 8.01 7.56 3.58
C THR A 43 8.36 6.60 4.71
N LEU A 44 9.18 5.58 4.43
CA LEU A 44 9.63 4.65 5.46
C LEU A 44 10.45 5.35 6.55
N LEU A 45 11.30 6.32 6.19
CA LEU A 45 12.06 7.11 7.16
C LEU A 45 11.13 7.93 8.06
N LYS A 46 10.08 8.56 7.50
CA LYS A 46 9.06 9.30 8.27
C LYS A 46 8.24 8.39 9.18
N ILE A 47 7.96 7.16 8.76
CA ILE A 47 7.33 6.16 9.62
C ILE A 47 8.27 5.78 10.77
N LYS A 48 9.57 5.61 10.48
CA LYS A 48 10.58 5.27 11.50
C LYS A 48 10.82 6.39 12.51
N SER A 49 10.72 7.66 12.10
CA SER A 49 10.85 8.83 12.99
C SER A 49 9.60 9.10 13.83
N GLY A 50 8.44 8.56 13.42
CA GLY A 50 7.16 8.82 14.07
C GLY A 50 6.39 10.01 13.48
N ASP A 51 6.91 10.65 12.43
CA ASP A 51 6.21 11.72 11.70
C ASP A 51 4.97 11.18 10.94
N ILE A 52 4.98 9.89 10.60
CA ILE A 52 3.84 9.17 10.02
C ILE A 52 3.53 7.95 10.88
N ASN A 53 2.35 7.94 11.50
CA ASN A 53 1.88 6.80 12.28
C ASN A 53 0.99 5.88 11.44
N ILE A 54 1.29 4.58 11.48
CA ILE A 54 0.44 3.56 10.87
C ILE A 54 -0.60 3.14 11.89
N VAL A 55 -1.86 3.26 11.48
CA VAL A 55 -3.02 2.95 12.32
C VAL A 55 -3.80 1.78 11.74
N THR A 56 -4.68 1.19 12.54
CA THR A 56 -5.57 0.14 12.06
C THR A 56 -6.65 0.72 11.12
N GLY A 57 -7.47 -0.16 10.54
CA GLY A 57 -8.52 0.27 9.62
C GLY A 57 -9.51 1.26 10.25
N ILE A 58 -10.12 2.09 9.41
CA ILE A 58 -11.18 3.00 9.84
C ILE A 58 -12.48 2.21 10.03
N LYS A 59 -13.11 2.35 11.20
CA LYS A 59 -14.43 1.77 11.51
C LYS A 59 -15.55 2.75 11.18
N ARG A 60 -15.45 4.01 11.61
CA ARG A 60 -16.39 5.08 11.21
C ARG A 60 -15.75 6.47 11.27
N PHE A 61 -16.35 7.40 10.55
CA PHE A 61 -16.11 8.83 10.72
C PHE A 61 -17.14 9.43 11.69
N ASN A 62 -16.68 10.28 12.58
CA ASN A 62 -17.50 11.15 13.42
C ASN A 62 -17.36 12.60 12.93
N ARG A 63 -17.91 13.56 13.69
CA ARG A 63 -17.91 14.98 13.29
C ARG A 63 -16.51 15.59 13.23
N ASP A 64 -15.65 15.21 14.16
CA ASP A 64 -14.33 15.78 14.47
C ASP A 64 -13.24 14.70 14.65
N SER A 65 -13.62 13.43 14.55
CA SER A 65 -12.75 12.31 14.86
C SER A 65 -13.02 11.10 13.97
N VAL A 66 -12.09 10.16 13.98
CA VAL A 66 -12.19 8.86 13.33
C VAL A 66 -12.09 7.76 14.37
N GLU A 67 -13.05 6.83 14.38
CA GLU A 67 -13.00 5.62 15.20
C GLU A 67 -12.29 4.52 14.40
N LEU A 68 -11.25 3.92 14.96
CA LEU A 68 -10.50 2.81 14.40
C LEU A 68 -11.14 1.46 14.76
N VAL A 69 -10.76 0.40 14.05
CA VAL A 69 -11.33 -0.95 14.27
C VAL A 69 -10.96 -1.56 15.62
N ASP A 70 -9.88 -1.12 16.24
CA ASP A 70 -9.46 -1.50 17.60
C ASP A 70 -10.18 -0.68 18.69
N GLY A 71 -11.00 0.31 18.30
CA GLY A 71 -11.76 1.17 19.21
C GLY A 71 -11.05 2.48 19.60
N GLU A 72 -9.82 2.69 19.16
CA GLU A 72 -9.12 3.98 19.34
C GLU A 72 -9.86 5.09 18.57
N LYS A 73 -9.81 6.32 19.10
CA LYS A 73 -10.35 7.51 18.46
C LYS A 73 -9.25 8.51 18.20
N LEU A 74 -9.21 9.02 16.97
CA LEU A 74 -8.23 10.02 16.52
C LEU A 74 -8.96 11.28 16.11
N ASP A 75 -8.59 12.41 16.70
CA ASP A 75 -9.04 13.73 16.27
C ASP A 75 -8.26 14.12 15.01
N VAL A 76 -8.97 14.54 13.96
CA VAL A 76 -8.35 14.89 12.67
C VAL A 76 -9.02 16.12 12.06
N ASP A 77 -8.21 17.03 11.55
CA ASP A 77 -8.70 18.22 10.85
C ASP A 77 -9.10 17.93 9.40
N SER A 78 -8.55 16.86 8.80
CA SER A 78 -8.70 16.56 7.37
C SER A 78 -8.48 15.09 7.07
N VAL A 79 -9.16 14.60 6.02
CA VAL A 79 -9.05 13.22 5.53
C VAL A 79 -8.76 13.23 4.03
N VAL A 80 -7.71 12.52 3.63
CA VAL A 80 -7.34 12.35 2.22
C VAL A 80 -7.52 10.88 1.81
N LEU A 81 -8.41 10.63 0.85
CA LEU A 81 -8.69 9.28 0.35
C LEU A 81 -7.74 8.89 -0.79
N ALA A 82 -6.59 8.32 -0.45
CA ALA A 82 -5.60 7.81 -1.41
C ALA A 82 -5.91 6.37 -1.89
N THR A 83 -7.19 6.04 -2.15
CA THR A 83 -7.64 4.66 -2.45
C THR A 83 -7.53 4.25 -3.92
N GLY A 84 -6.98 5.14 -4.77
CA GLY A 84 -6.76 4.91 -6.20
C GLY A 84 -8.01 5.16 -7.05
N TYR A 85 -7.96 4.71 -8.32
CA TYR A 85 -9.03 4.87 -9.30
C TYR A 85 -9.49 3.52 -9.86
N ARG A 86 -10.71 3.48 -10.42
CA ARG A 86 -11.21 2.35 -11.20
C ARG A 86 -11.18 2.71 -12.68
N ASN A 87 -10.81 1.73 -13.52
CA ASN A 87 -10.90 1.90 -14.95
C ASN A 87 -12.36 1.74 -15.40
N ASN A 88 -12.90 2.70 -16.14
CA ASN A 88 -14.30 2.71 -16.57
C ASN A 88 -14.48 2.40 -18.07
N VAL A 89 -13.43 1.91 -18.75
CA VAL A 89 -13.60 1.43 -20.13
C VAL A 89 -14.44 0.15 -20.11
N PRO A 90 -15.55 0.10 -20.87
CA PRO A 90 -16.26 -1.14 -21.13
C PRO A 90 -15.29 -2.15 -21.74
N PHE A 91 -15.37 -3.40 -21.28
CA PHE A 91 -14.55 -4.52 -21.68
C PHE A 91 -14.37 -4.60 -23.21
N HIS A 92 -13.20 -4.21 -23.74
CA HIS A 92 -12.79 -4.61 -25.09
C HIS A 92 -11.95 -5.88 -24.97
N PRO A 93 -12.44 -7.04 -25.43
CA PRO A 93 -11.72 -8.30 -25.26
C PRO A 93 -10.41 -8.28 -26.07
N GLN A 94 -9.29 -8.33 -25.35
CA GLN A 94 -8.08 -9.10 -25.72
C GLN A 94 -7.65 -9.03 -27.20
N LYS A 95 -7.39 -7.85 -27.76
CA LYS A 95 -6.76 -7.76 -29.10
C LYS A 95 -5.84 -6.58 -29.36
N ILE A 96 -5.25 -5.98 -28.32
CA ILE A 96 -4.28 -4.87 -28.51
C ILE A 96 -2.88 -5.19 -27.96
N ASP A 97 -2.72 -6.25 -27.14
CA ASP A 97 -1.38 -6.62 -26.64
C ASP A 97 -0.49 -7.24 -27.74
N ASN A 98 -1.06 -7.71 -28.86
CA ASN A 98 -0.28 -8.27 -29.98
C ASN A 98 0.17 -7.23 -31.03
N TYR A 99 -0.30 -5.98 -30.97
CA TYR A 99 0.07 -4.95 -31.97
C TYR A 99 1.11 -3.94 -31.47
N ILE A 100 1.39 -3.89 -30.16
CA ILE A 100 2.29 -2.87 -29.59
C ILE A 100 3.73 -3.38 -29.42
N PHE A 101 4.00 -4.68 -29.61
CA PHE A 101 5.36 -5.26 -29.59
C PHE A 101 5.96 -5.49 -30.99
N GLN A 102 5.40 -4.87 -32.03
CA GLN A 102 6.01 -4.78 -33.36
C GLN A 102 6.14 -3.32 -33.79
N VAL A 103 7.01 -2.58 -33.10
CA VAL A 103 7.81 -1.48 -33.65
C VAL A 103 9.09 -1.34 -32.85
#